data_AF-T0MWJ3-F1
#
_entry.id   AF-T0MWJ3-F1
#
_cell.length_a   1.000
_cell.length_b   1.000
_cell.length_c   1.000
_cell.angle_alpha   90.00
_cell.angle_beta   90.00
_cell.angle_gamma   90.00
#
_symmetry.space_group_name_H-M   'P 1'
#
loop_
_entity.id
_entity.type
_entity.pdbx_description
1 polymer ?
#
loop_
_entity_poly.entity_id
_entity_poly.type
_entity_poly.pdbx_seq_one_letter_code
_entity_poly.pdbx_strand_id
1 'polypeptide(L)'
;MENASEFPKFECAISNTKEEYDSEVESFFTELASLESDIGLLMLSDLKWKENYQKILGYITDLETSIIFKRGVPDTEFIRSLVKGEDPQDEIADILIRAKDYVPALLIRAQSRTRDVMTLFVRMSRIPRFSGGFTKERFEGLLPLRKALFRRAVEVSRK
;
A
#
# COMPACT_ATOMS: atom_id res chain seq x y z
N MET A 1 -34.36 31.52 5.09
CA MET A 1 -32.98 31.16 4.72
C MET A 1 -32.78 29.75 5.23
N GLU A 2 -32.87 28.77 4.34
CA GLU A 2 -32.48 27.41 4.69
C GLU A 2 -31.01 27.45 5.07
N ASN A 3 -30.69 27.08 6.31
CA ASN A 3 -29.31 26.78 6.68
C ASN A 3 -28.85 25.70 5.72
N ALA A 4 -28.01 26.05 4.76
CA ALA A 4 -27.32 25.06 3.95
C ALA A 4 -26.57 24.17 4.93
N SER A 5 -27.07 22.96 5.14
CA SER A 5 -26.44 21.96 5.99
C SER A 5 -25.02 21.80 5.46
N GLU A 6 -24.02 22.22 6.23
CA GLU A 6 -22.62 21.97 5.88
C GLU A 6 -22.42 20.47 5.68
N PHE A 7 -21.65 20.11 4.66
CA PHE A 7 -21.38 18.70 4.37
C PHE A 7 -20.59 18.07 5.54
N PRO A 8 -20.87 16.82 5.94
CA PRO A 8 -20.17 16.17 7.04
C PRO A 8 -18.64 16.14 6.82
N LYS A 9 -17.90 16.30 7.93
CA LYS A 9 -16.43 16.22 8.00
C LYS A 9 -16.03 15.15 9.01
N PHE A 10 -14.87 14.54 8.84
CA PHE A 10 -14.32 13.57 9.79
C PHE A 10 -13.22 14.19 10.66
N GLU A 11 -12.96 13.59 11.82
CA GLU A 11 -11.86 13.99 12.70
C GLU A 11 -10.58 13.27 12.28
N CYS A 12 -9.57 14.02 11.83
CA CYS A 12 -8.30 13.45 11.38
C CYS A 12 -7.34 13.28 12.55
N ALA A 13 -6.98 12.03 12.85
CA ALA A 13 -6.09 11.67 13.96
C ALA A 13 -4.64 12.18 13.80
N ILE A 14 -4.20 12.53 12.58
CA ILE A 14 -2.84 13.07 12.37
C ILE A 14 -2.76 14.55 12.76
N SER A 15 -3.75 15.34 12.31
CA SER A 15 -3.74 16.81 12.45
C SER A 15 -4.60 17.29 13.63
N ASN A 16 -5.44 16.44 14.22
CA ASN A 16 -6.46 16.80 15.21
C ASN A 16 -7.40 17.92 14.69
N THR A 17 -7.71 17.89 13.40
CA THR A 17 -8.62 18.83 12.73
C THR A 17 -9.75 18.10 12.03
N LYS A 18 -10.83 18.83 11.72
CA LYS A 18 -11.90 18.31 10.85
C LYS A 18 -11.48 18.43 9.39
N GLU A 19 -11.54 17.32 8.66
CA GLU A 19 -11.18 17.23 7.24
C GLU A 19 -12.39 16.79 6.40
N GLU A 20 -12.37 17.14 5.11
CA GLU A 20 -13.39 16.77 4.14
C GLU A 20 -13.13 15.36 3.60
N TYR A 21 -14.19 14.60 3.28
CA TYR A 21 -14.07 13.21 2.82
C TYR A 21 -13.40 13.06 1.44
N ASP A 22 -13.25 14.13 0.68
CA ASP A 22 -12.47 14.18 -0.57
C ASP A 22 -11.02 14.66 -0.35
N SER A 23 -10.60 14.83 0.91
CA SER A 23 -9.23 15.23 1.23
C SER A 23 -8.20 14.17 0.80
N GLU A 24 -6.98 14.64 0.49
CA GLU A 24 -5.89 13.74 0.08
C GLU A 24 -5.48 12.76 1.20
N VAL A 25 -5.67 13.14 2.47
CA VAL A 25 -5.35 12.26 3.61
C VAL A 25 -6.36 11.11 3.73
N GLU A 26 -7.65 11.37 3.48
CA GLU A 26 -8.67 10.30 3.41
C GLU A 26 -8.42 9.37 2.23
N SER A 27 -8.07 9.96 1.08
CA SER A 27 -7.70 9.20 -0.12
C SER A 27 -6.50 8.27 0.17
N PHE A 28 -5.49 8.75 0.91
CA PHE A 28 -4.34 7.94 1.31
C PHE A 28 -4.75 6.72 2.14
N PHE A 29 -5.54 6.91 3.20
CA PHE A 29 -5.94 5.81 4.07
C PHE A 29 -6.91 4.85 3.39
N THR A 30 -7.77 5.34 2.50
CA THR A 30 -8.66 4.49 1.68
C THR A 30 -7.86 3.58 0.74
N GLU A 31 -6.83 4.09 0.07
CA GLU A 31 -5.96 3.29 -0.77
C GLU A 31 -5.09 2.32 0.03
N LEU A 32 -4.66 2.72 1.24
CA LEU A 32 -3.93 1.84 2.16
C LEU A 32 -4.80 0.66 2.59
N ALA A 33 -6.03 0.90 3.03
CA ALA A 33 -6.99 -0.14 3.41
C ALA A 33 -7.35 -1.06 2.23
N SER A 34 -7.42 -0.50 1.02
CA SER A 34 -7.60 -1.26 -0.21
C SER A 34 -6.39 -2.17 -0.49
N LEU A 35 -5.16 -1.70 -0.27
CA LEU A 35 -3.97 -2.53 -0.37
C LEU A 35 -3.99 -3.65 0.67
N GLU A 36 -4.28 -3.35 1.94
CA GLU A 36 -4.39 -4.35 3.01
C GLU A 36 -5.40 -5.45 2.68
N SER A 37 -6.56 -5.06 2.14
CA SER A 37 -7.60 -6.00 1.69
C SER A 37 -7.09 -6.95 0.60
N ASP A 38 -6.33 -6.43 -0.37
CA ASP A 38 -5.72 -7.26 -1.42
C ASP A 38 -4.67 -8.22 -0.86
N ILE A 39 -3.83 -7.77 0.07
CA ILE A 39 -2.86 -8.62 0.77
C ILE A 39 -3.58 -9.71 1.59
N GLY A 40 -4.69 -9.38 2.25
CA GLY A 40 -5.53 -10.33 2.97
C GLY A 40 -6.11 -11.41 2.05
N LEU A 41 -6.61 -11.03 0.87
CA LEU A 41 -7.10 -11.98 -0.13
C LEU A 41 -5.97 -12.88 -0.66
N LEU A 42 -4.78 -12.32 -0.90
CA LEU A 42 -3.61 -13.07 -1.33
C LEU A 42 -3.16 -14.10 -0.28
N MET A 43 -3.24 -13.74 1.00
CA MET A 43 -2.96 -14.66 2.11
C MET A 43 -3.86 -15.91 2.09
N LEU A 44 -5.08 -15.78 1.57
CA LEU A 44 -6.04 -16.88 1.43
C LEU A 44 -5.91 -17.64 0.10
N SER A 45 -5.38 -16.99 -0.94
CA SER A 45 -5.39 -17.50 -2.32
C SER A 45 -4.04 -18.07 -2.77
N ASP A 46 -2.92 -17.50 -2.33
CA ASP A 46 -1.56 -17.99 -2.56
C ASP A 46 -0.93 -18.51 -1.27
N LEU A 47 -1.44 -19.67 -0.83
CA LEU A 47 -1.06 -20.29 0.45
C LEU A 47 0.45 -20.57 0.55
N LYS A 48 1.14 -20.76 -0.58
CA LYS A 48 2.60 -20.98 -0.61
C LYS A 48 3.40 -19.75 -0.18
N TRP A 49 2.79 -18.56 -0.20
CA TRP A 49 3.42 -17.30 0.19
C TRP A 49 2.70 -16.64 1.38
N LYS A 50 1.81 -17.38 2.07
CA LYS A 50 0.99 -16.91 3.19
C LYS A 50 1.77 -16.14 4.25
N GLU A 51 2.89 -16.71 4.74
CA GLU A 51 3.70 -16.08 5.78
C GLU A 51 4.30 -14.74 5.33
N ASN A 52 4.63 -14.62 4.04
CA ASN A 52 5.15 -13.37 3.51
C ASN A 52 4.04 -12.32 3.41
N TYR A 53 2.82 -12.69 3.01
CA TYR A 53 1.68 -11.77 3.04
C TYR A 53 1.35 -11.32 4.47
N GLN A 54 1.43 -12.21 5.46
CA GLN A 54 1.24 -11.84 6.87
C GLN A 54 2.25 -10.79 7.33
N LYS A 55 3.54 -10.97 7.00
CA LYS A 55 4.59 -10.00 7.33
C LYS A 55 4.43 -8.68 6.55
N ILE A 56 4.00 -8.75 5.29
CA ILE A 56 3.67 -7.55 4.49
C ILE A 56 2.53 -6.77 5.16
N LEU A 57 1.47 -7.46 5.60
CA LEU A 57 0.35 -6.83 6.27
C LEU A 57 0.80 -6.17 7.59
N GLY A 58 1.64 -6.87 8.38
CA GLY A 58 2.25 -6.29 9.58
C GLY A 58 3.05 -5.02 9.28
N TYR A 59 3.87 -5.02 8.22
CA TYR A 59 4.58 -3.83 7.78
C TYR A 59 3.64 -2.67 7.40
N ILE A 60 2.54 -2.95 6.71
CA ILE A 60 1.56 -1.91 6.32
C ILE A 60 0.89 -1.30 7.56
N THR A 61 0.48 -2.12 8.52
CA THR A 61 -0.09 -1.67 9.79
C THR A 61 0.93 -0.87 10.62
N ASP A 62 2.18 -1.30 10.66
CA ASP A 62 3.25 -0.55 11.33
C ASP A 62 3.49 0.80 10.64
N LEU A 63 3.44 0.86 9.31
CA LEU A 63 3.53 2.10 8.55
C LEU A 63 2.38 3.04 8.90
N GLU A 64 1.14 2.56 8.86
CA GLU A 64 -0.06 3.32 9.22
C GLU A 64 0.08 3.93 10.62
N THR A 65 0.39 3.09 11.61
CA THR A 65 0.52 3.55 13.00
C THR A 65 1.73 4.48 13.21
N SER A 66 2.80 4.32 12.43
CA SER A 66 3.94 5.24 12.44
C SER A 66 3.58 6.63 11.91
N ILE A 67 2.64 6.73 10.97
CA ILE A 67 2.15 7.99 10.41
C ILE A 67 1.19 8.66 11.39
N ILE A 68 0.18 7.92 11.87
CA ILE A 68 -0.88 8.44 12.75
C ILE A 68 -0.31 8.84 14.11
N PHE A 69 0.40 7.92 14.77
CA PHE A 69 0.82 8.10 16.15
C PHE A 69 2.28 8.55 16.29
N LYS A 70 2.93 8.88 15.17
CA LYS A 70 4.36 9.28 15.11
C LYS A 70 5.28 8.24 15.78
N ARG A 71 4.92 6.95 15.71
CA ARG A 71 5.77 5.84 16.17
C ARG A 71 7.02 5.73 15.30
N GLY A 72 7.95 4.88 15.73
CA GLY A 72 9.18 4.58 15.00
C GLY A 72 8.91 4.14 13.55
N VAL A 73 9.92 4.33 12.70
CA VAL A 73 9.87 3.89 11.30
C VAL A 73 9.75 2.36 11.27
N PRO A 74 8.87 1.78 10.43
CA PRO A 74 8.77 0.33 10.29
C PRO A 74 10.07 -0.31 9.81
N ASP A 75 10.37 -1.52 10.28
CA ASP A 75 11.47 -2.30 9.73
C ASP A 75 11.19 -2.70 8.28
N THR A 76 12.15 -2.44 7.39
CA THR A 76 12.06 -2.73 5.95
C THR A 76 12.92 -3.91 5.51
N GLU A 77 13.73 -4.49 6.41
CA GLU A 77 14.69 -5.53 6.06
C GLU A 77 14.00 -6.75 5.43
N PHE A 78 12.91 -7.21 6.04
CA PHE A 78 12.13 -8.31 5.51
C PHE A 78 11.63 -8.03 4.08
N ILE A 79 11.03 -6.87 3.83
CA ILE A 79 10.50 -6.52 2.49
C ILE A 79 11.62 -6.45 1.46
N ARG A 80 12.78 -5.87 1.82
CA ARG A 80 13.96 -5.82 0.96
C ARG A 80 14.50 -7.21 0.65
N SER A 81 14.37 -8.15 1.57
CA SER A 81 14.81 -9.54 1.35
C SER A 81 14.01 -10.26 0.26
N LEU A 82 12.76 -9.83 -0.02
CA LEU A 82 11.88 -10.42 -1.04
C LEU A 82 12.28 -10.06 -2.48
N VAL A 83 13.16 -9.06 -2.68
CA VAL A 83 13.49 -8.53 -4.01
C VAL A 83 14.92 -8.82 -4.45
N LYS A 84 15.51 -9.91 -3.96
CA LYS A 84 16.86 -10.34 -4.37
C LYS A 84 16.88 -10.83 -5.82
N GLY A 85 17.92 -10.46 -6.57
CA GLY A 85 18.13 -10.89 -7.97
C GLY A 85 17.72 -9.85 -9.01
N GLU A 86 17.67 -10.24 -10.29
CA GLU A 86 17.30 -9.34 -11.40
C GLU A 86 15.81 -9.05 -11.46
N ASP A 87 15.46 -7.81 -11.84
CA ASP A 87 14.06 -7.41 -12.00
C ASP A 87 13.48 -8.05 -13.27
N PRO A 88 12.34 -8.77 -13.18
CA PRO A 88 11.72 -9.39 -14.34
C PRO A 88 11.28 -8.32 -15.33
N GLN A 89 11.44 -8.62 -16.62
CA GLN A 89 11.13 -7.72 -17.73
C GLN A 89 9.77 -8.02 -18.38
N ASP A 90 9.01 -8.96 -17.83
CA ASP A 90 7.71 -9.37 -18.36
C ASP A 90 6.72 -8.19 -18.40
N GLU A 91 5.93 -8.10 -19.47
CA GLU A 91 4.82 -7.15 -19.53
C GLU A 91 3.63 -7.66 -18.71
N ILE A 92 2.85 -6.73 -18.14
CA ILE A 92 1.63 -7.07 -17.37
C ILE A 92 0.66 -7.88 -18.23
N ALA A 93 0.48 -7.53 -19.49
CA ALA A 93 -0.41 -8.24 -20.40
C ALA A 93 0.02 -9.72 -20.55
N ASP A 94 1.31 -9.98 -20.74
CA ASP A 94 1.84 -11.34 -20.87
C ASP A 94 1.68 -12.16 -19.60
N ILE A 95 1.87 -11.54 -18.43
CA ILE A 95 1.63 -12.18 -17.12
C ILE A 95 0.18 -12.64 -16.99
N LEU A 96 -0.77 -11.79 -17.40
CA LEU A 96 -2.20 -12.08 -17.28
C LEU A 96 -2.68 -13.09 -18.31
N ILE A 97 -2.21 -13.02 -19.56
CA ILE A 97 -2.58 -13.96 -20.63
C ILE A 97 -2.19 -15.40 -20.29
N ARG A 98 -1.01 -15.60 -19.70
CA ARG A 98 -0.52 -16.95 -19.37
C ARG A 98 -0.99 -17.47 -18.01
N ALA A 99 -1.57 -16.62 -17.17
CA ALA A 99 -2.02 -17.01 -15.84
C ALA A 99 -3.11 -18.07 -15.92
N LYS A 100 -3.04 -19.08 -15.05
CA LYS A 100 -4.02 -20.18 -14.97
C LYS A 100 -5.11 -19.94 -13.93
N ASP A 101 -4.95 -18.92 -13.11
CA ASP A 101 -5.89 -18.50 -12.07
C ASP A 101 -5.83 -16.98 -11.85
N TYR A 102 -6.59 -16.48 -10.88
CA TYR A 102 -6.70 -15.04 -10.60
C TYR A 102 -5.59 -14.47 -9.71
N VAL A 103 -4.69 -15.31 -9.16
CA VAL A 103 -3.66 -14.87 -8.21
C VAL A 103 -2.69 -13.87 -8.86
N PRO A 104 -2.16 -14.09 -10.08
CA PRO A 104 -1.33 -13.08 -10.74
C PRO A 104 -2.05 -11.74 -10.93
N ALA A 105 -3.33 -11.75 -11.29
CA ALA A 105 -4.12 -10.51 -11.43
C ALA A 105 -4.25 -9.77 -10.10
N LEU A 106 -4.49 -10.50 -9.01
CA LEU A 106 -4.58 -9.92 -7.66
C LEU A 106 -3.24 -9.34 -7.19
N LEU A 107 -2.12 -10.00 -7.51
CA LEU A 107 -0.77 -9.49 -7.23
C LEU A 107 -0.46 -8.21 -8.02
N ILE A 108 -0.82 -8.15 -9.30
CA ILE A 108 -0.67 -6.93 -10.13
C ILE A 108 -1.53 -5.79 -9.59
N ARG A 109 -2.75 -6.11 -9.12
CA ARG A 109 -3.63 -5.11 -8.49
C ARG A 109 -3.03 -4.56 -7.21
N ALA A 110 -2.57 -5.42 -6.29
CA ALA A 110 -1.90 -5.01 -5.06
C ALA A 110 -0.63 -4.19 -5.35
N GLN A 111 0.14 -4.60 -6.37
CA GLN A 111 1.32 -3.86 -6.83
C GLN A 111 0.95 -2.44 -7.32
N SER A 112 -0.14 -2.32 -8.08
CA SER A 112 -0.63 -1.03 -8.58
C SER A 112 -1.11 -0.14 -7.43
N ARG A 113 -1.89 -0.69 -6.49
CA ARG A 113 -2.32 0.04 -5.28
C ARG A 113 -1.15 0.50 -4.43
N THR A 114 -0.07 -0.28 -4.34
CA THR A 114 1.16 0.15 -3.66
C THR A 114 1.73 1.42 -4.30
N ARG A 115 1.67 1.54 -5.65
CA ARG A 115 2.10 2.76 -6.35
C ARG A 115 1.17 3.95 -6.06
N ASP A 116 -0.12 3.71 -5.92
CA ASP A 116 -1.10 4.76 -5.64
C ASP A 116 -0.90 5.29 -4.21
N VAL A 117 -0.72 4.38 -3.23
CA VAL A 117 -0.27 4.69 -1.87
C VAL A 117 1.02 5.51 -1.88
N MET A 118 2.04 5.09 -2.65
CA MET A 118 3.29 5.85 -2.77
C MET A 118 3.07 7.26 -3.32
N THR A 119 2.18 7.41 -4.30
CA THR A 119 1.88 8.70 -4.93
C THR A 119 1.22 9.65 -3.92
N LEU A 120 0.20 9.16 -3.21
CA LEU A 120 -0.49 9.90 -2.17
C LEU A 120 0.46 10.23 -1.01
N PHE A 121 1.32 9.29 -0.60
CA PHE A 121 2.34 9.52 0.42
C PHE A 121 3.23 10.72 0.08
N VAL A 122 3.72 10.80 -1.17
CA VAL A 122 4.57 11.91 -1.63
C VAL A 122 3.81 13.23 -1.71
N ARG A 123 2.49 13.21 -1.96
CA ARG A 123 1.68 14.43 -1.88
C ARG A 123 1.53 14.89 -0.44
N MET A 124 1.22 13.96 0.47
CA MET A 124 1.07 14.26 1.88
C MET A 124 2.34 14.80 2.52
N SER A 125 3.53 14.33 2.08
CA SER A 125 4.81 14.85 2.56
C SER A 125 5.05 16.33 2.26
N ARG A 126 4.32 16.89 1.27
CA ARG A 126 4.40 18.30 0.87
C ARG A 126 3.42 19.19 1.60
N ILE A 127 2.43 18.62 2.30
CA ILE A 127 1.44 19.38 3.05
C ILE A 127 1.99 19.64 4.47
N PRO A 128 2.20 20.90 4.90
CA PRO A 128 2.90 21.21 6.15
C PRO A 128 2.33 20.56 7.40
N ARG A 129 1.00 20.40 7.49
CA ARG A 129 0.35 19.77 8.67
C ARG A 129 0.54 18.25 8.74
N PHE A 130 0.90 17.61 7.63
CA PHE A 130 1.06 16.15 7.55
C PHE A 130 2.52 15.71 7.37
N SER A 131 3.38 16.58 6.83
CA SER A 131 4.76 16.25 6.42
C SER A 131 5.60 15.50 7.47
N GLY A 132 5.39 15.76 8.76
CA GLY A 132 6.10 15.07 9.84
C GLY A 132 5.80 13.57 9.96
N GLY A 133 4.62 13.11 9.51
CA GLY A 133 4.27 11.70 9.42
C GLY A 133 4.70 11.04 8.11
N PHE A 134 4.84 11.82 7.04
CA PHE A 134 5.12 11.34 5.68
C PHE A 134 6.58 11.59 5.29
N THR A 135 7.51 10.96 6.00
CA THR A 135 8.96 11.14 5.78
C THR A 135 9.54 10.14 4.78
N LYS A 136 10.74 10.43 4.27
CA LYS A 136 11.43 9.55 3.31
C LYS A 136 11.67 8.16 3.90
N GLU A 137 12.04 8.07 5.17
CA GLU A 137 12.37 6.83 5.87
C GLU A 137 11.16 5.88 5.92
N ARG A 138 9.95 6.42 6.18
CA ARG A 138 8.69 5.66 6.17
C ARG A 138 8.25 5.25 4.76
N PHE A 139 8.70 5.96 3.73
CA PHE A 139 8.42 5.62 2.34
C PHE A 139 9.25 4.42 1.83
N GLU A 140 10.44 4.18 2.41
CA GLU A 140 11.45 3.32 1.77
C GLU A 140 11.01 1.87 1.56
N GLY A 141 10.15 1.32 2.43
CA GLY A 141 9.66 -0.06 2.30
C GLY A 141 8.59 -0.25 1.22
N LEU A 142 7.94 0.82 0.76
CA LEU A 142 6.89 0.72 -0.29
C LEU A 142 7.48 0.35 -1.66
N LEU A 143 8.67 0.84 -1.98
CA LEU A 143 9.38 0.51 -3.22
C LEU A 143 9.69 -0.99 -3.37
N PRO A 144 10.39 -1.64 -2.42
CA PRO A 144 10.63 -3.07 -2.48
C PRO A 144 9.33 -3.89 -2.35
N LEU A 145 8.32 -3.42 -1.60
CA LEU A 145 7.01 -4.10 -1.56
C LEU A 145 6.39 -4.19 -2.95
N ARG A 146 6.34 -3.06 -3.67
CA ARG A 146 5.84 -3.00 -5.05
C ARG A 146 6.56 -4.01 -5.95
N LYS A 147 7.89 -4.05 -5.86
CA LYS A 147 8.72 -4.97 -6.64
C LYS A 147 8.49 -6.44 -6.26
N ALA A 148 8.36 -6.74 -4.97
CA ALA A 148 8.13 -8.09 -4.47
C ALA A 148 6.81 -8.65 -5.01
N LEU A 149 5.74 -7.86 -4.98
CA LEU A 149 4.43 -8.25 -5.51
C LEU A 149 4.47 -8.52 -7.03
N PHE A 150 5.16 -7.66 -7.79
CA PHE A 150 5.33 -7.87 -9.24
C PHE A 150 6.10 -9.15 -9.55
N ARG A 151 7.24 -9.36 -8.88
CA ARG A 151 8.06 -10.58 -9.03
C ARG A 151 7.24 -11.82 -8.72
N ARG A 152 6.46 -11.80 -7.65
CA ARG A 152 5.58 -12.91 -7.30
C ARG A 152 4.52 -13.15 -8.38
N ALA A 153 3.97 -12.11 -9.00
CA ALA A 153 3.01 -12.26 -10.11
C ALA A 153 3.66 -12.98 -11.30
N VAL A 154 4.90 -12.62 -11.64
CA VAL A 154 5.68 -13.29 -12.69
C VAL A 154 5.94 -14.75 -12.35
N GLU A 155 6.34 -15.06 -11.11
CA GLU A 155 6.59 -16.43 -10.65
C GLU A 155 5.33 -17.32 -10.70
N VAL A 156 4.20 -16.79 -10.22
CA VAL A 156 2.95 -17.56 -10.13
C VAL A 156 2.34 -17.76 -11.51
N SER A 157 2.40 -16.77 -12.40
CA SER A 157 1.87 -16.89 -13.76
C SER A 157 2.60 -17.94 -14.62
N ARG A 158 3.83 -18.34 -14.26
CA ARG A 158 4.61 -19.35 -15.00
C ARG A 158 4.34 -20.79 -14.56
N LYS A 159 3.53 -21.00 -13.52
CA LYS A 159 3.18 -22.33 -12.97
C LYS A 159 1.90 -22.86 -13.61
#